data_AF-A0A7S4F2S8-F1
#
_entry.id   AF-A0A7S4F2S8-F1
#
_cell.length_a   1.000
_cell.length_b   1.000
_cell.length_c   1.000
_cell.angle_alpha   90.00
_cell.angle_beta   90.00
_cell.angle_gamma   90.00
#
_symmetry.space_group_name_H-M   'P 1'
#
loop_
_entity.id
_entity.type
_entity.pdbx_description
1 polymer ?
#
loop_
_entity_poly.entity_id
_entity_poly.type
_entity_poly.pdbx_seq_one_letter_code
_entity_poly.pdbx_strand_id
1 'polypeptide(L)'
;ALRQERKRTRDANYVARAEPDCVDVILYFFAPHRCKGADLAFLRKLRGRASIVPILAKADTMTSEELSTFRAEVTAALAEADVPTVHEPFALICSNAFGDRKSLGRRYPWGVALSEEGPIDHSELPKLRRFLLIDGLLSLKQQTRKNYENYRRNALWSSQVGLLPFLRGLLPPAPLALASLLVPQVRAWAAAKLAL
;
A
#
# COMPACT_ATOMS: atom_id res chain seq x y z
N ALA A 1 18.45 -31.97 -8.52
CA ALA A 1 18.94 -30.91 -9.41
C ALA A 1 18.55 -29.55 -8.82
N LEU A 2 19.48 -28.91 -8.12
CA LEU A 2 19.30 -27.59 -7.51
C LEU A 2 19.00 -26.56 -8.60
N ARG A 3 17.80 -25.95 -8.55
CA ARG A 3 17.49 -24.74 -9.33
C ARG A 3 18.38 -23.63 -8.79
N GLN A 4 19.57 -23.48 -9.38
CA GLN A 4 20.33 -22.24 -9.26
C GLN A 4 19.44 -21.12 -9.78
N GLU A 5 18.99 -20.26 -8.87
CA GLU A 5 18.51 -18.94 -9.25
C GLU A 5 19.62 -18.29 -10.08
N ARG A 6 19.37 -18.12 -11.38
CA ARG A 6 20.19 -17.25 -12.23
C ARG A 6 20.06 -15.84 -11.67
N LYS A 7 20.95 -15.47 -10.75
CA LYS A 7 21.26 -14.07 -10.47
C LYS A 7 21.60 -13.46 -11.83
N ARG A 8 20.75 -12.55 -12.31
CA ARG A 8 21.02 -11.73 -13.49
C ARG A 8 22.43 -11.17 -13.32
N THR A 9 23.36 -11.60 -14.17
CA THR A 9 24.70 -11.02 -14.25
C THR A 9 24.50 -9.52 -14.51
N ARG A 10 24.99 -8.71 -13.57
CA ARG A 10 24.92 -7.25 -13.65
C ARG A 10 25.98 -6.83 -14.67
N ASP A 11 25.60 -6.75 -15.93
CA ASP A 11 26.46 -6.20 -16.96
C ASP A 11 26.59 -4.67 -16.74
N ALA A 12 27.82 -4.18 -16.62
CA ALA A 12 28.16 -2.79 -16.27
C ALA A 12 27.69 -1.73 -17.28
N ASN A 13 27.16 -2.15 -18.43
CA ASN A 13 26.71 -1.28 -19.52
C ASN A 13 25.19 -0.99 -19.53
N TYR A 14 24.40 -1.43 -18.53
CA TYR A 14 22.95 -1.17 -18.44
C TYR A 14 22.59 0.05 -17.55
N VAL A 15 23.50 0.99 -17.32
CA VAL A 15 23.24 2.17 -16.46
C VAL A 15 22.38 3.25 -17.17
N ALA A 16 22.03 3.08 -18.44
CA ALA A 16 21.39 4.14 -19.23
C ALA A 16 19.86 4.27 -19.10
N ARG A 17 19.15 3.32 -18.46
CA ARG A 17 17.73 3.45 -18.09
C ARG A 17 17.43 2.61 -16.86
N ALA A 18 18.02 2.95 -15.72
CA ALA A 18 17.57 2.39 -14.46
C ALA A 18 16.16 2.93 -14.17
N GLU A 19 15.12 2.20 -14.62
CA GLU A 19 13.79 2.40 -14.02
C GLU A 19 13.96 2.20 -12.51
N PRO A 20 13.40 3.08 -11.68
CA PRO A 20 13.59 2.99 -10.24
C PRO A 20 13.03 1.66 -9.73
N ASP A 21 13.70 1.02 -8.77
CA ASP A 21 13.30 -0.25 -8.13
C ASP A 21 12.05 -0.08 -7.21
N CYS A 22 11.11 0.76 -7.61
CA CYS A 22 9.87 1.04 -6.88
C CYS A 22 8.93 -0.16 -6.98
N VAL A 23 8.27 -0.48 -5.86
CA VAL A 23 7.17 -1.45 -5.84
C VAL A 23 5.91 -0.76 -6.38
N ASP A 24 5.39 -1.25 -7.50
CA ASP A 24 4.18 -0.68 -8.10
C ASP A 24 2.88 -1.08 -7.38
N VAL A 25 2.79 -2.36 -7.00
CA VAL A 25 1.60 -2.96 -6.38
C VAL A 25 1.99 -3.93 -5.29
N ILE A 26 1.24 -3.92 -4.20
CA ILE A 26 1.28 -4.95 -3.17
C ILE A 26 0.04 -5.81 -3.29
N LEU A 27 0.25 -7.09 -3.58
CA LEU A 27 -0.78 -8.12 -3.51
C LEU A 27 -0.84 -8.64 -2.08
N TYR A 28 -1.92 -8.32 -1.37
CA TYR A 28 -2.07 -8.71 0.04
C TYR A 28 -3.01 -9.91 0.19
N PHE A 29 -2.49 -11.02 0.70
CA PHE A 29 -3.23 -12.27 0.84
C PHE A 29 -3.90 -12.36 2.21
N PHE A 30 -5.22 -12.31 2.24
CA PHE A 30 -6.02 -12.62 3.42
C PHE A 30 -6.13 -14.13 3.60
N ALA A 31 -6.07 -14.57 4.86
CA ALA A 31 -6.35 -15.94 5.22
C ALA A 31 -7.84 -16.26 4.97
N PRO A 32 -8.17 -17.48 4.51
CA PRO A 32 -9.57 -17.86 4.35
C PRO A 32 -10.30 -17.81 5.70
N HIS A 33 -11.57 -17.39 5.66
CA HIS A 33 -12.49 -17.33 6.80
C HIS A 33 -12.13 -16.37 7.94
N ARG A 34 -11.00 -15.64 7.87
CA ARG A 34 -10.51 -14.80 8.97
C ARG A 34 -9.88 -13.50 8.47
N CYS A 35 -10.45 -12.37 8.86
CA CYS A 35 -9.82 -11.05 8.78
C CYS A 35 -9.24 -10.69 10.16
N LYS A 36 -7.91 -10.69 10.30
CA LYS A 36 -7.29 -10.39 11.61
C LYS A 36 -7.10 -8.88 11.77
N GLY A 37 -7.30 -8.37 12.98
CA GLY A 37 -6.97 -6.98 13.31
C GLY A 37 -5.48 -6.64 13.09
N ALA A 38 -4.60 -7.63 13.20
CA ALA A 38 -3.18 -7.48 12.89
C ALA A 38 -2.93 -7.15 11.40
N ASP A 39 -3.72 -7.74 10.51
CA ASP A 39 -3.64 -7.52 9.06
C ASP A 39 -4.06 -6.07 8.75
N LEU A 40 -5.13 -5.60 9.37
CA LEU A 40 -5.58 -4.21 9.26
C LEU A 40 -4.53 -3.23 9.82
N ALA A 41 -3.96 -3.51 10.99
CA ALA A 41 -2.92 -2.67 11.57
C ALA A 41 -1.66 -2.59 10.68
N PHE A 42 -1.31 -3.68 10.00
CA PHE A 42 -0.22 -3.71 9.03
C PHE A 42 -0.56 -2.88 7.78
N LEU A 43 -1.75 -3.08 7.21
CA LEU A 43 -2.22 -2.34 6.04
C LEU A 43 -2.33 -0.83 6.31
N ARG A 44 -2.75 -0.43 7.51
CA ARG A 44 -2.76 0.97 7.95
C ARG A 44 -1.36 1.59 7.95
N LYS A 45 -0.30 0.83 8.25
CA LYS A 45 1.09 1.33 8.17
C LYS A 45 1.59 1.46 6.74
N LEU A 46 1.03 0.69 5.80
CA LEU A 46 1.39 0.74 4.38
C LEU A 46 0.63 1.84 3.61
N ARG A 47 -0.36 2.48 4.22
CA ARG A 47 -1.12 3.57 3.61
C ARG A 47 -0.20 4.64 3.02
N GLY A 48 -0.45 5.04 1.77
CA GLY A 48 0.29 6.09 1.06
C GLY A 48 1.72 5.72 0.63
N ARG A 49 2.17 4.47 0.85
CA ARG A 49 3.48 4.00 0.34
C ARG A 49 3.36 3.27 -0.99
N ALA A 50 2.37 2.38 -1.10
CA ALA A 50 2.14 1.59 -2.31
C ALA A 50 0.64 1.33 -2.50
N SER A 51 0.29 1.00 -3.74
CA SER A 51 -1.07 0.60 -4.12
C SER A 51 -1.32 -0.83 -3.66
N ILE A 52 -2.42 -1.06 -2.94
CA ILE A 52 -2.74 -2.38 -2.35
C ILE A 52 -3.91 -3.00 -3.09
N VAL A 53 -3.75 -4.28 -3.47
CA VAL A 53 -4.80 -5.13 -4.03
C VAL A 53 -5.03 -6.28 -3.05
N PRO A 54 -6.18 -6.33 -2.37
CA PRO A 54 -6.52 -7.42 -1.48
C PRO A 54 -6.87 -8.69 -2.28
N ILE A 55 -6.42 -9.83 -1.78
CA ILE A 55 -6.64 -11.16 -2.37
C ILE A 55 -7.16 -12.08 -1.27
N LEU A 56 -8.28 -12.75 -1.53
CA LEU A 56 -8.77 -13.83 -0.69
C LEU A 56 -8.06 -15.12 -1.13
N ALA A 57 -7.12 -15.58 -0.30
CA ALA A 57 -6.33 -16.75 -0.62
C ALA A 57 -7.13 -18.04 -0.37
N LYS A 58 -6.82 -19.09 -1.14
CA LYS A 58 -7.43 -20.42 -0.98
C LYS A 58 -8.95 -20.36 -1.01
N ALA A 59 -9.51 -19.68 -2.01
CA ALA A 59 -10.96 -19.58 -2.20
C ALA A 59 -11.65 -20.96 -2.35
N ASP A 60 -10.89 -22.01 -2.63
CA ASP A 60 -11.36 -23.40 -2.68
C ASP A 60 -11.78 -23.97 -1.31
N THR A 61 -11.48 -23.28 -0.20
CA THR A 61 -11.89 -23.71 1.15
C THR A 61 -13.23 -23.12 1.61
N MET A 62 -13.88 -22.32 0.78
CA MET A 62 -15.15 -21.64 1.08
C MET A 62 -16.18 -21.92 0.00
N THR A 63 -17.45 -21.98 0.39
CA THR A 63 -18.56 -22.01 -0.57
C THR A 63 -18.77 -20.64 -1.22
N SER A 64 -19.56 -20.55 -2.29
CA SER A 64 -19.86 -19.27 -2.94
C SER A 64 -20.59 -18.27 -2.01
N GLU A 65 -21.38 -18.77 -1.06
CA GLU A 65 -22.09 -17.97 -0.06
C GLU A 65 -21.15 -17.48 1.05
N GLU A 66 -20.26 -18.35 1.53
CA GLU A 66 -19.21 -17.99 2.48
C GLU A 66 -18.23 -16.98 1.88
N LEU A 67 -17.94 -17.10 0.59
CA LEU A 67 -17.07 -16.18 -0.13
C LEU A 67 -17.69 -14.79 -0.23
N SER A 68 -18.97 -14.68 -0.55
CA SER A 68 -19.64 -13.38 -0.69
C SER A 68 -19.75 -12.65 0.65
N THR A 69 -20.07 -13.38 1.72
CA THR A 69 -20.09 -12.86 3.09
C THR A 69 -18.69 -12.42 3.53
N PHE A 70 -17.68 -13.26 3.35
CA PHE A 70 -16.30 -12.91 3.70
C PHE A 70 -15.75 -11.73 2.88
N ARG A 71 -16.10 -11.64 1.59
CA ARG A 71 -15.75 -10.50 0.71
C ARG A 71 -16.34 -9.20 1.23
N ALA A 72 -17.60 -9.22 1.66
CA ALA A 72 -18.26 -8.06 2.26
C ALA A 72 -17.62 -7.67 3.60
N GLU A 73 -17.30 -8.65 4.46
CA GLU A 73 -16.63 -8.43 5.74
C GLU A 73 -15.25 -7.77 5.57
N VAL A 74 -14.42 -8.30 4.67
CA VAL A 74 -13.09 -7.74 4.38
C VAL A 74 -13.20 -6.32 3.84
N THR A 75 -14.16 -6.07 2.95
CA THR A 75 -14.38 -4.74 2.37
C THR A 75 -14.84 -3.73 3.43
N ALA A 76 -15.76 -4.14 4.32
CA ALA A 76 -16.20 -3.32 5.43
C ALA A 76 -15.05 -3.02 6.41
N ALA A 77 -14.26 -4.03 6.77
CA ALA A 77 -13.11 -3.88 7.66
C ALA A 77 -12.01 -2.96 7.09
N LEU A 78 -11.77 -3.02 5.77
CA LEU A 78 -10.84 -2.13 5.08
C LEU A 78 -11.34 -0.68 5.03
N ALA A 79 -12.65 -0.50 4.84
CA ALA A 79 -13.29 0.82 4.88
C ALA A 79 -13.20 1.45 6.28
N GLU A 80 -13.48 0.67 7.34
CA GLU A 80 -13.33 1.13 8.73
C GLU A 80 -11.87 1.46 9.08
N ALA A 81 -10.92 0.70 8.52
CA ALA A 81 -9.50 0.93 8.72
C ALA A 81 -8.93 2.12 7.94
N ASP A 82 -9.72 2.77 7.07
CA ASP A 82 -9.28 3.86 6.17
C ASP A 82 -8.07 3.44 5.31
N VAL A 83 -8.13 2.23 4.75
CA VAL A 83 -7.09 1.70 3.86
C VAL A 83 -7.57 1.83 2.41
N PRO A 84 -6.95 2.69 1.58
CA PRO A 84 -7.34 2.84 0.19
C PRO A 84 -6.92 1.61 -0.62
N THR A 85 -7.89 0.87 -1.13
CA THR A 85 -7.69 -0.27 -2.04
C THR A 85 -8.00 0.12 -3.48
N VAL A 86 -7.23 -0.41 -4.43
CA VAL A 86 -7.42 -0.10 -5.86
C VAL A 86 -8.60 -0.86 -6.46
N HIS A 87 -8.86 -2.06 -5.94
CA HIS A 87 -9.90 -2.96 -6.40
C HIS A 87 -10.48 -3.72 -5.21
N GLU A 88 -11.71 -4.20 -5.36
CA GLU A 88 -12.34 -5.13 -4.43
C GLU A 88 -11.54 -6.44 -4.31
N PRO A 89 -11.56 -7.14 -3.16
CA PRO A 89 -10.83 -8.40 -3.00
C PRO A 89 -11.14 -9.45 -4.06
N PHE A 90 -10.08 -9.95 -4.71
CA PHE A 90 -10.17 -11.06 -5.66
C PHE A 90 -10.13 -12.41 -4.95
N ALA A 91 -11.04 -13.31 -5.30
CA ALA A 91 -11.00 -14.69 -4.83
C ALA A 91 -10.11 -15.56 -5.71
N LEU A 92 -9.01 -16.07 -5.15
CA LEU A 92 -8.02 -16.83 -5.93
C LEU A 92 -7.88 -18.27 -5.46
N ILE A 93 -7.87 -19.17 -6.45
CA ILE A 93 -7.41 -20.54 -6.35
C ILE A 93 -6.13 -20.65 -7.18
N CYS A 94 -5.02 -20.97 -6.54
CA CYS A 94 -3.74 -21.19 -7.21
C CYS A 94 -3.34 -22.66 -7.12
N SER A 95 -2.73 -23.19 -8.18
CA SER A 95 -2.12 -24.51 -8.21
C SER A 95 -0.60 -24.39 -8.31
N ASN A 96 0.12 -25.27 -7.61
CA ASN A 96 1.58 -25.41 -7.73
C ASN A 96 1.97 -26.41 -8.83
N ALA A 97 0.99 -26.99 -9.54
CA ALA A 97 1.25 -27.93 -10.61
C ALA A 97 1.85 -27.19 -11.82
N PHE A 98 3.16 -27.32 -11.98
CA PHE A 98 3.86 -26.90 -13.19
C PHE A 98 3.73 -28.02 -14.22
N GLY A 99 2.77 -27.90 -15.13
CA GLY A 99 2.53 -28.90 -16.17
C GLY A 99 1.73 -28.33 -17.34
N ASP A 100 1.37 -29.21 -18.27
CA ASP A 100 0.60 -28.90 -19.48
C ASP A 100 -0.70 -28.15 -19.13
N ARG A 101 -1.22 -27.31 -20.03
CA ARG A 101 -2.36 -26.36 -19.81
C ARG A 101 -3.60 -26.96 -19.10
N LYS A 102 -3.74 -28.29 -19.10
CA LYS A 102 -4.81 -29.08 -18.44
C LYS A 102 -4.57 -29.37 -16.95
N SER A 103 -3.44 -28.97 -16.38
CA SER A 103 -3.04 -29.22 -14.98
C SER A 103 -3.07 -27.99 -14.09
N LEU A 104 -3.62 -26.88 -14.59
CA LEU A 104 -3.74 -25.59 -13.89
C LEU A 104 -4.89 -25.60 -12.85
N GLY A 105 -4.89 -26.57 -11.95
CA GLY A 105 -5.90 -26.72 -10.92
C GLY A 105 -5.48 -27.62 -9.77
N ARG A 106 -6.19 -27.54 -8.64
CA ARG A 106 -5.98 -28.39 -7.46
C ARG A 106 -6.93 -29.59 -7.56
N ARG A 107 -6.40 -30.81 -7.47
CA ARG A 107 -7.20 -32.04 -7.51
C ARG A 107 -7.55 -32.48 -6.09
N TYR A 108 -8.82 -32.81 -5.89
CA TYR A 108 -9.39 -33.39 -4.69
C TYR A 108 -10.04 -34.74 -5.03
N PRO A 109 -10.28 -35.63 -4.06
CA PRO A 109 -11.01 -36.88 -4.30
C PRO A 109 -12.39 -36.68 -4.94
N TRP A 110 -13.03 -35.55 -4.68
CA TRP A 110 -14.38 -35.20 -5.16
C TRP A 110 -14.40 -34.32 -6.42
N GLY A 111 -13.25 -33.86 -6.94
CA GLY A 111 -13.25 -32.99 -8.12
C GLY A 111 -11.96 -32.20 -8.31
N VAL A 112 -11.94 -31.36 -9.34
CA VAL A 112 -10.77 -30.52 -9.67
C VAL A 112 -11.17 -29.06 -9.63
N ALA A 113 -10.50 -28.28 -8.78
CA ALA A 113 -10.66 -26.83 -8.72
C ALA A 113 -9.72 -26.19 -9.75
N LEU A 114 -10.27 -25.65 -10.83
CA LEU A 114 -9.51 -25.02 -11.93
C LEU A 114 -9.17 -23.56 -11.61
N SER A 115 -7.97 -23.12 -12.00
CA SER A 115 -7.48 -21.77 -11.71
C SER A 115 -7.70 -20.76 -12.84
N GLU A 116 -7.62 -21.15 -14.11
CA GLU A 116 -7.67 -20.21 -15.24
C GLU A 116 -8.90 -20.33 -16.12
N GLU A 117 -9.20 -21.51 -16.67
CA GLU A 117 -10.30 -21.65 -17.63
C GLU A 117 -11.03 -22.97 -17.40
N GLY A 118 -12.34 -22.86 -17.17
CA GLY A 118 -13.30 -23.95 -17.10
C GLY A 118 -14.69 -23.44 -17.49
N PRO A 119 -15.67 -24.32 -17.75
CA PRO A 119 -17.05 -23.92 -18.04
C PRO A 119 -17.75 -23.19 -16.88
N ILE A 120 -17.22 -23.37 -15.67
CA ILE A 120 -17.67 -22.77 -14.42
C ILE A 120 -16.50 -21.97 -13.84
N ASP A 121 -16.74 -20.70 -13.54
CA ASP A 121 -15.73 -19.81 -12.98
C ASP A 121 -15.46 -20.15 -11.50
N HIS A 122 -14.44 -20.97 -11.26
CA HIS A 122 -14.03 -21.34 -9.90
C HIS A 122 -13.12 -20.31 -9.22
N SER A 123 -12.40 -19.49 -10.00
CA SER A 123 -11.36 -18.57 -9.51
C SER A 123 -11.33 -17.29 -10.33
N GLU A 124 -11.07 -16.15 -9.68
CA GLU A 124 -10.98 -14.83 -10.32
C GLU A 124 -9.57 -14.51 -10.84
N LEU A 125 -8.71 -15.52 -11.00
CA LEU A 125 -7.35 -15.34 -11.50
C LEU A 125 -7.28 -14.68 -12.89
N PRO A 126 -8.15 -15.02 -13.87
CA PRO A 126 -8.15 -14.33 -15.16
C PRO A 126 -8.46 -12.84 -15.03
N LYS A 127 -9.37 -12.45 -14.12
CA LYS A 127 -9.72 -11.06 -13.83
C LYS A 127 -8.51 -10.32 -13.26
N LEU A 128 -7.84 -10.91 -12.27
CA LEU A 128 -6.63 -10.32 -11.68
C LEU A 128 -5.51 -10.18 -12.71
N ARG A 129 -5.27 -11.19 -13.55
CA ARG A 129 -4.24 -11.16 -14.59
C ARG A 129 -4.50 -10.03 -15.59
N ARG A 130 -5.74 -9.89 -16.04
CA ARG A 130 -6.16 -8.81 -16.94
C ARG A 130 -5.98 -7.44 -16.28
N PHE A 131 -6.37 -7.30 -15.02
CA PHE A 131 -6.18 -6.08 -14.26
C PHE A 131 -4.70 -5.69 -14.14
N LEU A 132 -3.82 -6.63 -13.79
CA LEU A 132 -2.38 -6.33 -13.59
C LEU A 132 -1.62 -6.09 -14.89
N LEU A 133 -1.95 -6.79 -15.97
CA LEU A 133 -1.15 -6.78 -17.19
C LEU A 133 -1.70 -5.86 -18.29
N ILE A 134 -3.02 -5.66 -18.33
CA ILE A 134 -3.70 -4.98 -19.44
C ILE A 134 -4.31 -3.68 -18.96
N ASP A 135 -5.27 -3.73 -18.03
CA ASP A 135 -6.15 -2.60 -17.78
C ASP A 135 -5.58 -1.62 -16.73
N GLY A 136 -4.98 -2.13 -15.66
CA GLY A 136 -4.61 -1.35 -14.47
C GLY A 136 -3.16 -0.87 -14.41
N LEU A 137 -2.25 -1.42 -15.22
CA LEU A 137 -0.79 -1.19 -15.09
C LEU A 137 -0.41 0.28 -15.14
N LEU A 138 -1.00 1.05 -16.07
CA LEU A 138 -0.70 2.46 -16.23
C LEU A 138 -1.13 3.28 -15.01
N SER A 139 -2.33 3.04 -14.49
CA SER A 139 -2.86 3.70 -13.30
C SER A 139 -2.01 3.40 -12.07
N LEU A 140 -1.61 2.13 -11.91
CA LEU A 140 -0.74 1.68 -10.83
C LEU A 140 0.62 2.40 -10.88
N LYS A 141 1.28 2.46 -12.04
CA LYS A 141 2.55 3.19 -12.21
C LYS A 141 2.41 4.69 -11.91
N GLN A 142 1.30 5.32 -12.31
CA GLN A 142 1.04 6.72 -11.98
C GLN A 142 0.91 6.92 -10.47
N GLN A 143 0.25 6.00 -9.77
CA GLN A 143 0.12 6.04 -8.31
C GLN A 143 1.45 5.80 -7.61
N THR A 144 2.28 4.87 -8.09
CA THR A 144 3.65 4.66 -7.60
C THR A 144 4.47 5.94 -7.70
N ARG A 145 4.38 6.63 -8.85
CA ARG A 145 5.09 7.90 -9.06
C ARG A 145 4.63 8.97 -8.06
N LYS A 146 3.33 9.09 -7.83
CA LYS A 146 2.79 10.02 -6.81
C LYS A 146 3.27 9.67 -5.40
N ASN A 147 3.26 8.39 -5.03
CA ASN A 147 3.74 7.92 -3.73
C ASN A 147 5.25 8.21 -3.56
N TYR A 148 6.04 7.99 -4.62
CA TYR A 148 7.46 8.33 -4.62
C TYR A 148 7.70 9.84 -4.51
N GLU A 149 6.92 10.67 -5.21
CA GLU A 149 7.02 12.13 -5.11
C GLU A 149 6.65 12.64 -3.70
N ASN A 150 5.64 12.04 -3.06
CA ASN A 150 5.31 12.29 -1.66
C ASN A 150 6.46 11.90 -0.73
N TYR A 151 7.02 10.70 -0.92
CA TYR A 151 8.18 10.25 -0.17
C TYR A 151 9.38 11.20 -0.36
N ARG A 152 9.69 11.56 -1.61
CA ARG A 152 10.78 12.47 -1.95
C ARG A 152 10.59 13.85 -1.33
N ARG A 153 9.38 14.41 -1.33
CA ARG A 153 9.07 15.68 -0.64
C ARG A 153 9.33 15.56 0.86
N ASN A 154 8.83 14.50 1.50
CA ASN A 154 9.04 14.27 2.92
C ASN A 154 10.52 14.07 3.27
N ALA A 155 11.25 13.32 2.43
CA ALA A 155 12.67 13.11 2.58
C ALA A 155 13.44 14.43 2.48
N LEU A 156 13.18 15.25 1.47
CA LEU A 156 13.81 16.57 1.30
C LEU A 156 13.45 17.56 2.42
N TRP A 157 12.24 17.51 2.96
CA TRP A 157 11.89 18.32 4.13
C TRP A 157 12.58 17.83 5.41
N SER A 158 12.76 16.52 5.55
CA SER A 158 13.46 15.94 6.71
C SER A 158 14.98 16.11 6.63
N SER A 159 15.56 16.01 5.42
CA SER A 159 16.95 16.29 5.16
C SER A 159 17.09 17.80 5.00
N GLN A 160 17.44 18.49 6.07
CA GLN A 160 17.89 19.87 6.01
C GLN A 160 19.12 20.00 5.10
N VAL A 161 18.90 20.21 3.81
CA VAL A 161 19.93 20.68 2.87
C VAL A 161 19.64 22.16 2.63
N GLY A 162 20.24 23.01 3.47
CA GLY A 162 20.14 24.48 3.39
C GLY A 162 20.28 25.18 4.75
N LEU A 163 20.74 26.43 4.77
CA LEU A 163 21.11 27.30 5.92
C LEU A 163 20.04 27.55 7.02
N LEU A 164 18.81 27.05 6.84
CA LEU A 164 17.68 27.32 7.73
C LEU A 164 17.70 26.65 9.12
N PRO A 165 18.39 25.51 9.41
CA PRO A 165 18.60 25.06 10.78
C PRO A 165 19.54 25.97 11.56
N PHE A 166 20.52 26.59 10.88
CA PHE A 166 21.50 27.47 11.52
C PHE A 166 20.83 28.76 11.99
N LEU A 167 19.96 29.35 11.17
CA LEU A 167 19.18 30.53 11.55
C LEU A 167 18.10 30.24 12.60
N ARG A 168 17.61 28.99 12.68
CA ARG A 168 16.63 28.57 13.71
C ARG A 168 17.26 28.38 15.10
N GLY A 169 18.58 28.20 15.18
CA GLY A 169 19.35 28.20 16.43
C GLY A 169 19.92 29.57 16.80
N LEU A 170 20.11 30.47 15.82
CA LEU A 170 20.67 31.80 16.05
C LEU A 170 19.62 32.85 16.44
N LEU A 171 18.37 32.68 16.02
CA LEU A 171 17.28 33.55 16.43
C LEU A 171 16.53 32.87 17.60
N PRO A 172 16.63 33.38 18.84
CA PRO A 172 15.82 32.87 19.93
C PRO A 172 14.34 33.00 19.53
N PRO A 173 13.47 32.05 19.91
CA PRO A 173 12.03 32.26 19.78
C PRO A 173 11.72 33.49 20.64
N ALA A 174 11.53 34.65 20.01
CA ALA A 174 11.13 35.84 20.72
C ALA A 174 9.89 35.45 21.54
N PRO A 175 9.95 35.49 22.88
CA PRO A 175 8.76 35.26 23.66
C PRO A 175 7.75 36.31 23.23
N LEU A 176 6.51 35.89 23.06
CA LEU A 176 5.33 36.68 22.73
C LEU A 176 5.11 37.91 23.65
N ALA A 177 6.00 38.17 24.61
CA ALA A 177 6.07 39.32 25.49
C ALA A 177 6.36 40.66 24.78
N LEU A 178 7.08 40.67 23.65
CA LEU A 178 7.28 41.92 22.90
C LEU A 178 6.09 42.29 21.99
N ALA A 179 5.24 41.31 21.63
CA ALA A 179 4.04 41.56 20.85
C ALA A 179 2.94 42.26 21.67
N SER A 180 2.92 42.10 23.00
CA SER A 180 2.00 42.82 23.89
C SER A 180 2.36 44.29 24.10
N LEU A 181 3.56 44.74 23.70
CA LEU A 181 3.99 46.14 23.84
C LEU A 181 3.57 47.04 22.67
N LEU A 182 3.14 46.45 21.55
CA LEU A 182 2.67 47.17 20.36
C LEU A 182 1.17 47.49 20.39
N VAL A 183 0.40 46.88 21.31
CA VAL A 183 -1.03 47.17 21.47
C VAL A 183 -1.21 48.25 22.54
N PRO A 184 -1.68 49.47 22.19
CA PRO A 184 -1.79 50.58 23.14
C PRO A 184 -2.69 50.27 24.35
N GLN A 185 -3.67 49.38 24.19
CA GLN A 185 -4.55 48.97 25.30
C GLN A 185 -3.86 48.12 26.37
N VAL A 186 -2.82 47.35 26.04
CA VAL A 186 -2.12 46.48 27.00
C VAL A 186 -1.06 47.26 27.79
N ARG A 187 -0.48 48.34 27.19
CA ARG A 187 0.44 49.26 27.88
C ARG A 187 -0.22 49.97 29.07
N ALA A 188 -1.46 50.44 28.91
CA ALA A 188 -2.19 51.12 29.97
C ALA A 188 -2.51 50.17 31.14
N TRP A 189 -2.92 48.93 30.82
CA TRP A 189 -3.19 47.91 31.83
C TRP A 189 -1.93 47.47 32.59
N ALA A 190 -0.80 47.29 31.89
CA ALA A 190 0.46 46.91 32.51
C ALA A 190 1.06 48.03 33.39
N ALA A 191 0.97 49.30 32.95
CA ALA A 191 1.43 50.45 33.74
C ALA A 191 0.62 50.62 35.04
N ALA A 192 -0.69 50.33 35.00
CA ALA A 192 -1.55 50.40 36.18
C ALA A 192 -1.25 49.29 37.21
N LYS A 193 -0.69 48.15 36.79
CA LYS A 193 -0.45 46.99 37.64
C LYS A 193 0.97 46.91 38.22
N LEU A 194 1.92 47.65 37.65
CA LEU A 194 3.33 47.74 38.08
C LEU A 194 3.62 48.95 39.00
N ALA A 195 2.61 49.79 39.27
CA ALA A 195 2.71 50.97 40.14
C ALA A 195 2.22 50.72 41.60
N LEU A 196 2.23 49.46 42.05
CA LEU A 196 1.96 49.00 43.42
C LEU A 196 3.11 48.10 43.86
#